data_AF-A0A926A1N6-F1
#
_entry.id   AF-A0A926A1N6-F1
#
_cell.length_a   1.000
_cell.length_b   1.000
_cell.length_c   1.000
_cell.angle_alpha   90.00
_cell.angle_beta   90.00
_cell.angle_gamma   90.00
#
_symmetry.space_group_name_H-M   'P 1'
#
loop_
_entity.id
_entity.type
_entity.pdbx_description
1 polymer ?
#
loop_
_entity_poly.entity_id
_entity_poly.type
_entity_poly.pdbx_seq_one_letter_code
_entity_poly.pdbx_strand_id
1 'polypeptide(L)'
;MHDLIVAARSARNFAVACCIAGCSTSNSATTEPLLPGNSNSPSPYRNAAFIVDVSTVRRTVKISAPVATLGTKPLVAGLQSSAAHLSLLGTDVIDVSVSNYVAGAIGVVVPGKILVTFDLTLHNRLSGIRLVTPTFPLPPAGVTGVQAFPFEVSVITTSGGVGTVGNEILVTSPRFGSVIASNHWDGAPHSFFNDTDCTTGSNDCFRYEPFGMIGPLGASQSRQVGFLVDPTVGDLRVRLIVAANVQAVAVP
;
A
#
# COMPACT_ATOMS: atom_id res chain seq x y z
N MET A 1 35.28 23.53 0.21
CA MET A 1 35.21 25.01 0.31
C MET A 1 35.43 25.59 -1.06
N HIS A 2 34.35 25.84 -1.79
CA HIS A 2 34.36 26.67 -3.00
C HIS A 2 33.00 27.38 -3.02
N ASP A 3 33.00 28.62 -2.55
CA ASP A 3 31.85 29.53 -2.60
C ASP A 3 31.82 30.19 -3.98
N LEU A 4 30.65 30.13 -4.63
CA LEU A 4 30.36 30.88 -5.85
C LEU A 4 29.36 31.99 -5.50
N ILE A 5 29.86 33.22 -5.39
CA ILE A 5 29.04 34.43 -5.20
C ILE A 5 28.63 34.94 -6.59
N VAL A 6 27.34 34.99 -6.88
CA VAL A 6 26.78 35.68 -8.06
C VAL A 6 25.96 36.87 -7.58
N ALA A 7 26.45 38.07 -7.88
CA ALA A 7 25.74 39.33 -7.68
C ALA A 7 25.07 39.76 -8.99
N ALA A 8 23.76 40.00 -8.98
CA ALA A 8 23.04 40.62 -10.09
C ALA A 8 22.32 41.89 -9.61
N ARG A 9 22.58 42.99 -10.33
CA ARG A 9 22.19 44.37 -10.00
C ARG A 9 20.73 44.66 -10.33
N SER A 10 20.19 45.54 -9.50
CA SER A 10 18.90 46.22 -9.56
C SER A 10 18.70 47.06 -10.84
N ALA A 11 17.48 47.02 -11.39
CA ALA A 11 16.93 48.07 -12.26
C ALA A 11 15.45 48.33 -11.91
N ARG A 12 15.10 49.62 -11.83
CA ARG A 12 13.83 50.18 -11.35
C ARG A 12 12.80 50.36 -12.48
N ASN A 13 11.54 50.11 -12.12
CA ASN A 13 10.26 50.78 -12.46
C ASN A 13 9.86 51.08 -13.92
N PHE A 14 8.72 50.51 -14.33
CA PHE A 14 7.66 51.23 -15.04
C PHE A 14 6.28 50.69 -14.62
N ALA A 15 5.30 51.60 -14.55
CA ALA A 15 4.02 51.43 -13.88
C ALA A 15 2.85 51.09 -14.83
N VAL A 16 1.71 50.74 -14.19
CA VAL A 16 0.30 51.04 -14.54
C VAL A 16 -0.62 49.84 -14.81
N ALA A 17 -1.53 49.68 -13.84
CA ALA A 17 -2.92 49.22 -13.81
C ALA A 17 -3.49 48.34 -14.94
N CYS A 18 -3.95 47.15 -14.53
CA CYS A 18 -5.05 46.43 -15.17
C CYS A 18 -6.09 46.06 -14.09
N CYS A 19 -7.26 46.70 -14.14
CA CYS A 19 -8.43 46.28 -13.38
C CYS A 19 -9.24 45.29 -14.24
N ILE A 20 -9.37 44.04 -13.82
CA ILE A 20 -10.49 43.18 -14.21
C ILE A 20 -10.94 42.41 -12.97
N ALA A 21 -12.19 42.66 -12.58
CA ALA A 21 -12.91 41.91 -11.57
C ALA A 21 -13.18 40.48 -12.06
N GLY A 22 -13.07 39.51 -11.15
CA GLY A 22 -13.39 38.12 -11.43
C GLY A 22 -13.23 37.25 -10.20
N CYS A 23 -14.13 37.39 -9.22
CA CYS A 23 -14.39 36.31 -8.27
C CYS A 23 -14.86 35.09 -9.08
N SER A 24 -14.06 34.02 -9.08
CA SER A 24 -14.58 32.67 -9.32
C SER A 24 -14.12 31.78 -8.18
N THR A 25 -15.08 31.59 -7.30
CA THR A 25 -15.24 30.46 -6.39
C THR A 25 -14.93 29.13 -7.06
N SER A 26 -14.36 28.22 -6.28
CA SER A 26 -14.32 26.77 -6.51
C SER A 26 -13.30 26.31 -7.55
N ASN A 27 -12.14 25.87 -7.07
CA ASN A 27 -11.36 24.81 -7.71
C ASN A 27 -12.25 23.56 -7.82
N SER A 28 -13.06 23.50 -8.87
CA SER A 28 -13.61 22.23 -9.33
C SER A 28 -12.41 21.46 -9.88
N ALA A 29 -12.08 20.36 -9.22
CA ALA A 29 -11.12 19.40 -9.72
C ALA A 29 -11.47 19.13 -11.19
N THR A 30 -10.52 19.38 -12.09
CA THR A 30 -10.61 18.94 -13.48
C THR A 30 -10.83 17.43 -13.46
N THR A 31 -12.05 17.01 -13.76
CA THR A 31 -12.39 15.61 -13.98
C THR A 31 -11.51 15.14 -15.14
N GLU A 32 -10.59 14.24 -14.83
CA GLU A 32 -9.73 13.60 -15.82
C GLU A 32 -10.60 12.99 -16.94
N PRO A 33 -10.21 13.10 -18.23
CA PRO A 33 -10.98 12.50 -19.32
C PRO A 33 -11.15 11.00 -19.09
N LEU A 34 -12.41 10.55 -19.00
CA LEU A 34 -12.75 9.13 -18.92
C LEU A 34 -12.30 8.43 -20.20
N LEU A 35 -11.11 7.84 -20.18
CA LEU A 35 -10.68 6.88 -21.19
C LEU A 35 -11.58 5.63 -21.06
N PRO A 36 -12.21 5.15 -22.15
CA PRO A 36 -12.98 3.91 -22.11
C PRO A 36 -12.04 2.76 -21.70
N GLY A 37 -12.25 2.23 -20.50
CA GLY A 37 -11.42 1.16 -19.90
C GLY A 37 -10.88 1.47 -18.50
N ASN A 38 -10.86 2.72 -18.05
CA ASN A 38 -10.51 3.08 -16.66
C ASN A 38 -11.77 3.31 -15.83
N SER A 39 -12.44 2.24 -15.42
CA SER A 39 -13.41 2.34 -14.32
C SER A 39 -12.64 2.52 -13.01
N ASN A 40 -12.29 3.77 -12.70
CA ASN A 40 -11.77 4.23 -11.42
C ASN A 40 -12.84 4.12 -10.29
N SER A 41 -13.70 3.11 -10.33
CA SER A 41 -14.54 2.79 -9.18
C SER A 41 -13.62 2.28 -8.08
N PRO A 42 -13.59 2.92 -6.89
CA PRO A 42 -12.76 2.45 -5.81
C PRO A 42 -13.16 1.00 -5.50
N SER A 43 -12.23 0.07 -5.73
CA SER A 43 -12.44 -1.34 -5.44
C SER A 43 -13.03 -1.50 -4.02
N PRO A 44 -14.10 -2.31 -3.85
CA PRO A 44 -14.77 -2.47 -2.56
C PRO A 44 -13.82 -2.99 -1.47
N TYR A 45 -12.69 -3.59 -1.85
CA TYR A 45 -11.71 -4.16 -0.94
C TYR A 45 -10.75 -3.13 -0.32
N ARG A 46 -10.71 -1.89 -0.83
CA ARG A 46 -9.81 -0.84 -0.33
C ARG A 46 -9.98 -0.57 1.16
N ASN A 47 -11.20 -0.69 1.67
CA ASN A 47 -11.51 -0.42 3.07
C ASN A 47 -11.17 -1.59 4.00
N ALA A 48 -11.03 -2.82 3.47
CA ALA A 48 -10.65 -4.01 4.21
C ALA A 48 -9.12 -4.22 4.27
N ALA A 49 -8.34 -3.41 3.56
CA ALA A 49 -6.89 -3.51 3.51
C ALA A 49 -6.22 -2.74 4.66
N PHE A 50 -5.16 -3.34 5.21
CA PHE A 50 -4.23 -2.67 6.11
C PHE A 50 -3.44 -1.61 5.34
N ILE A 51 -3.18 -0.47 5.97
CA ILE A 51 -2.39 0.59 5.36
C ILE A 51 -0.97 0.49 5.89
N VAL A 52 -0.04 0.14 5.02
CA VAL A 52 1.40 0.10 5.33
C VAL A 52 2.05 1.35 4.75
N ASP A 53 2.38 2.30 5.62
CA ASP A 53 3.12 3.51 5.28
C ASP A 53 4.62 3.23 5.46
N VAL A 54 5.37 3.25 4.37
CA VAL A 54 6.82 3.03 4.36
C VAL A 54 7.51 4.35 4.04
N SER A 55 8.41 4.78 4.92
CA SER A 55 9.23 5.98 4.73
C SER A 55 10.66 5.57 4.45
N THR A 56 11.14 5.80 3.23
CA THR A 56 12.54 5.52 2.84
C THR A 56 13.50 6.52 3.48
N VAL A 57 13.02 7.73 3.75
CA VAL A 57 13.77 8.79 4.42
C VAL A 57 13.94 8.50 5.91
N ARG A 58 12.84 8.19 6.61
CA ARG A 58 12.87 7.89 8.05
C ARG A 58 13.30 6.47 8.37
N ARG A 59 13.35 5.60 7.36
CA ARG A 59 13.63 4.16 7.50
C ARG A 59 12.67 3.47 8.46
N THR A 60 11.38 3.80 8.33
CA THR A 60 10.33 3.30 9.20
C THR A 60 9.20 2.70 8.39
N VAL A 61 8.56 1.70 8.96
CA VAL A 61 7.29 1.14 8.47
C VAL A 61 6.25 1.31 9.56
N LYS A 62 5.10 1.87 9.20
CA LYS A 62 3.95 1.98 10.09
C LYS A 62 2.77 1.25 9.47
N ILE A 63 2.14 0.39 10.25
CA ILE A 63 0.88 -0.25 9.87
C ILE A 63 -0.26 0.46 10.57
N SER A 64 -1.31 0.75 9.80
CA SER A 64 -2.59 1.20 10.31
C SER A 64 -3.67 0.20 9.95
N ALA A 65 -4.60 0.01 10.89
CA ALA A 65 -5.82 -0.77 10.76
C ALA A 65 -6.62 -0.45 9.49
N PRO A 66 -7.32 -1.43 8.89
CA PRO A 66 -8.35 -1.15 7.89
C PRO A 66 -9.45 -0.24 8.46
N VAL A 67 -10.03 0.60 7.61
CA VAL A 67 -11.05 1.59 8.02
C VAL A 67 -12.46 0.98 8.01
N ALA A 68 -12.71 -0.05 7.19
CA ALA A 68 -13.96 -0.78 7.29
C ALA A 68 -13.90 -1.78 8.44
N THR A 69 -14.82 -1.63 9.38
CA THR A 69 -15.51 -2.81 9.88
C THR A 69 -16.31 -3.35 8.71
N LEU A 70 -15.92 -4.52 8.17
CA LEU A 70 -16.78 -5.22 7.21
C LEU A 70 -18.10 -5.47 7.95
N GLY A 71 -19.11 -4.64 7.67
CA GLY A 71 -20.44 -4.83 8.21
C GLY A 71 -20.85 -6.26 7.91
N THR A 72 -21.31 -6.96 8.93
CA THR A 72 -21.78 -8.36 8.95
C THR A 72 -23.00 -8.60 8.05
N LYS A 73 -22.99 -8.11 6.82
CA LYS A 73 -23.83 -8.64 5.75
C LYS A 73 -23.04 -9.76 5.09
N PRO A 74 -23.28 -11.03 5.44
CA PRO A 74 -22.81 -12.11 4.60
C PRO A 74 -23.31 -11.84 3.19
N LEU A 75 -22.40 -11.77 2.22
CA LEU A 75 -22.71 -11.91 0.80
C LEU A 75 -23.12 -13.37 0.50
N VAL A 76 -23.98 -13.93 1.35
CA VAL A 76 -24.61 -15.24 1.19
C VAL A 76 -25.97 -15.15 1.86
N ALA A 77 -27.00 -14.84 1.07
CA ALA A 77 -28.36 -15.11 1.47
C ALA A 77 -28.51 -16.63 1.59
N GLY A 78 -28.61 -17.16 2.81
CA GLY A 78 -29.21 -18.48 3.03
C GLY A 78 -28.39 -19.58 3.71
N LEU A 79 -27.41 -19.29 4.58
CA LEU A 79 -26.84 -20.32 5.45
C LEU A 79 -27.02 -19.98 6.93
N GLN A 80 -28.05 -20.57 7.52
CA GLN A 80 -28.16 -20.79 8.96
C GLN A 80 -27.08 -21.82 9.38
N SER A 81 -26.44 -21.56 10.53
CA SER A 81 -25.71 -22.51 11.40
C SER A 81 -24.21 -22.77 11.16
N SER A 82 -23.41 -22.44 12.19
CA SER A 82 -22.15 -23.08 12.65
C SER A 82 -20.76 -22.62 12.13
N ALA A 83 -20.61 -21.98 10.98
CA ALA A 83 -19.28 -21.51 10.56
C ALA A 83 -19.33 -20.13 9.90
N ALA A 84 -18.86 -19.09 10.60
CA ALA A 84 -18.65 -17.80 9.98
C ALA A 84 -17.53 -17.94 8.94
N HIS A 85 -17.84 -17.90 7.65
CA HIS A 85 -16.82 -17.87 6.59
C HIS A 85 -16.48 -16.41 6.27
N LEU A 86 -15.76 -15.75 7.18
CA LEU A 86 -15.12 -14.46 6.90
C LEU A 86 -13.83 -14.75 6.15
N SER A 87 -13.65 -14.15 4.98
CA SER A 87 -12.53 -14.47 4.08
C SER A 87 -11.53 -13.32 3.92
N LEU A 88 -11.98 -12.07 4.14
CA LEU A 88 -11.15 -10.89 4.29
C LEU A 88 -11.11 -10.49 5.76
N LEU A 89 -9.91 -10.41 6.33
CA LEU A 89 -9.76 -10.18 7.76
C LEU A 89 -9.45 -8.71 8.07
N GLY A 90 -10.25 -8.14 8.97
CA GLY A 90 -9.99 -6.85 9.59
C GLY A 90 -9.18 -6.98 10.89
N THR A 91 -9.04 -5.86 11.60
CA THR A 91 -8.29 -5.78 12.87
C THR A 91 -8.92 -6.50 14.06
N ASP A 92 -10.18 -6.88 13.92
CA ASP A 92 -10.92 -7.68 14.89
C ASP A 92 -10.38 -9.11 14.97
N VAL A 93 -9.98 -9.66 13.82
CA VAL A 93 -9.47 -11.03 13.72
C VAL A 93 -7.96 -11.09 13.74
N ILE A 94 -7.29 -10.18 13.01
CA ILE A 94 -5.85 -10.25 12.79
C ILE A 94 -5.15 -8.94 13.15
N ASP A 95 -3.99 -9.05 13.79
CA ASP A 95 -3.05 -7.94 13.94
C ASP A 95 -1.82 -8.18 13.06
N VAL A 96 -1.25 -7.11 12.52
CA VAL A 96 -0.12 -7.17 11.59
C VAL A 96 1.01 -6.33 12.16
N SER A 97 2.13 -6.99 12.43
CA SER A 97 3.34 -6.35 12.95
C SER A 97 4.46 -6.38 11.92
N VAL A 98 5.32 -5.37 11.97
CA VAL A 98 6.49 -5.22 11.09
C VAL A 98 7.78 -5.11 11.89
N SER A 99 8.85 -5.67 11.36
CA SER A 99 10.19 -5.55 11.95
C SER A 99 11.29 -5.55 10.88
N ASN A 100 12.55 -5.43 11.29
CA ASN A 100 13.72 -5.61 10.43
C ASN A 100 13.70 -4.82 9.11
N TYR A 101 13.39 -3.52 9.20
CA TYR A 101 13.45 -2.65 8.02
C TYR A 101 14.88 -2.54 7.49
N VAL A 102 15.05 -2.79 6.20
CA VAL A 102 16.32 -2.61 5.49
C VAL A 102 16.07 -1.91 4.15
N ALA A 103 16.91 -0.93 3.84
CA ALA A 103 16.96 -0.30 2.51
C ALA A 103 18.36 -0.50 1.92
N GLY A 104 18.42 -1.12 0.74
CA GLY A 104 19.65 -1.34 -0.01
C GLY A 104 20.15 -0.08 -0.73
N ALA A 105 21.38 -0.14 -1.22
CA ALA A 105 21.92 0.91 -2.08
C ALA A 105 21.27 0.91 -3.48
N ILE A 106 21.30 2.07 -4.14
CA ILE A 106 20.73 2.27 -5.47
C ILE A 106 21.45 1.37 -6.48
N GLY A 107 20.68 0.64 -7.30
CA GLY A 107 21.23 -0.13 -8.41
C GLY A 107 21.79 -1.50 -8.04
N VAL A 108 21.81 -1.89 -6.76
CA VAL A 108 22.37 -3.18 -6.32
C VAL A 108 21.56 -4.37 -6.85
N VAL A 109 20.23 -4.27 -6.81
CA VAL A 109 19.32 -5.35 -7.25
C VAL A 109 18.77 -5.08 -8.63
N VAL A 110 18.31 -3.85 -8.87
CA VAL A 110 17.83 -3.38 -10.17
C VAL A 110 18.41 -1.98 -10.42
N PRO A 111 19.02 -1.72 -11.58
CA PRO A 111 19.53 -0.40 -11.94
C PRO A 111 18.48 0.69 -11.75
N GLY A 112 18.85 1.78 -11.09
CA GLY A 112 17.96 2.92 -10.85
C GLY A 112 16.88 2.69 -9.78
N LYS A 113 16.87 1.54 -9.08
CA LYS A 113 15.96 1.27 -7.95
C LYS A 113 16.73 1.01 -6.66
N ILE A 114 16.09 1.28 -5.52
CA ILE A 114 16.48 0.74 -4.21
C ILE A 114 15.58 -0.45 -3.88
N LEU A 115 16.13 -1.46 -3.23
CA LEU A 115 15.33 -2.52 -2.62
C LEU A 115 15.03 -2.13 -1.17
N VAL A 116 13.76 -2.11 -0.81
CA VAL A 116 13.29 -1.93 0.56
C VAL A 116 12.66 -3.22 1.02
N THR A 117 13.15 -3.80 2.12
CA THR A 117 12.59 -5.00 2.74
C THR A 117 12.22 -4.75 4.20
N PHE A 118 11.29 -5.55 4.69
CA PHE A 118 10.93 -5.63 6.10
C PHE A 118 10.22 -6.96 6.34
N ASP A 119 10.20 -7.36 7.60
CA ASP A 119 9.57 -8.59 8.04
C ASP A 119 8.12 -8.34 8.45
N LEU A 120 7.21 -9.16 7.94
CA LEU A 120 5.79 -9.19 8.31
C LEU A 120 5.49 -10.39 9.20
N THR A 121 4.73 -10.16 10.26
CA THR A 121 4.18 -11.22 11.11
C THR A 121 2.70 -10.95 11.35
N LEU A 122 1.89 -12.00 11.19
CA LEU A 122 0.45 -11.97 11.40
C LEU A 122 0.10 -12.62 12.73
N HIS A 123 -0.77 -11.97 13.51
CA HIS A 123 -1.21 -12.45 14.82
C HIS A 123 -2.71 -12.70 14.81
N ASN A 124 -3.13 -13.91 15.15
CA ASN A 124 -4.54 -14.25 15.34
C ASN A 124 -4.98 -13.76 16.71
N ARG A 125 -5.98 -12.88 16.76
CA ARG A 125 -6.51 -12.31 18.01
C ARG A 125 -7.63 -13.15 18.63
N LEU A 126 -8.16 -14.12 17.89
CA LEU A 126 -9.31 -14.89 18.32
C LEU A 126 -8.89 -16.08 19.19
N SER A 127 -9.57 -16.24 20.32
CA SER A 127 -9.52 -17.45 21.13
C SER A 127 -10.47 -18.50 20.55
N GLY A 128 -10.06 -19.77 20.60
CA GLY A 128 -10.86 -20.89 20.07
C GLY A 128 -11.07 -20.92 18.55
N ILE A 129 -10.47 -20.01 17.79
CA ILE A 129 -10.58 -19.94 16.32
C ILE A 129 -9.20 -20.04 15.70
N ARG A 130 -9.03 -20.88 14.69
CA ARG A 130 -7.83 -20.92 13.84
C ARG A 130 -8.10 -20.21 12.51
N LEU A 131 -7.07 -19.59 11.95
CA LEU A 131 -7.08 -18.99 10.62
C LEU A 131 -6.56 -20.01 9.60
N VAL A 132 -7.34 -20.26 8.57
CA VAL A 132 -7.06 -21.25 7.51
C VAL A 132 -7.14 -20.64 6.12
N THR A 133 -6.85 -21.45 5.11
CA THR A 133 -6.91 -21.07 3.69
C THR A 133 -8.20 -20.31 3.37
N PRO A 134 -8.12 -19.11 2.76
CA PRO A 134 -9.30 -18.35 2.36
C PRO A 134 -10.05 -19.09 1.24
N THR A 135 -11.37 -18.91 1.22
CA THR A 135 -12.21 -19.23 0.05
C THR A 135 -12.38 -18.03 -0.86
N PHE A 136 -12.10 -16.82 -0.36
CA PHE A 136 -12.11 -15.58 -1.12
C PHE A 136 -11.10 -14.56 -0.54
N PRO A 137 -10.30 -13.88 -1.38
CA PRO A 137 -10.04 -14.24 -2.76
C PRO A 137 -9.49 -15.67 -2.90
N LEU A 138 -9.70 -16.28 -4.06
CA LEU A 138 -9.30 -17.66 -4.30
C LEU A 138 -7.77 -17.76 -4.34
N PRO A 139 -7.15 -18.53 -3.43
CA PRO A 139 -5.69 -18.68 -3.43
C PRO A 139 -5.23 -19.50 -4.66
N PRO A 140 -3.97 -19.33 -5.09
CA PRO A 140 -3.38 -20.17 -6.13
C PRO A 140 -3.46 -21.66 -5.77
N ALA A 141 -3.57 -22.51 -6.80
CA ALA A 141 -3.67 -23.95 -6.62
C ALA A 141 -2.47 -24.51 -5.83
N GLY A 142 -2.74 -25.32 -4.82
CA GLY A 142 -1.72 -25.95 -3.96
C GLY A 142 -1.18 -25.06 -2.84
N VAL A 143 -1.57 -23.78 -2.78
CA VAL A 143 -1.20 -22.88 -1.68
C VAL A 143 -2.21 -23.01 -0.55
N THR A 144 -1.72 -23.14 0.68
CA THR A 144 -2.56 -23.28 1.87
C THR A 144 -2.22 -22.27 2.96
N GLY A 145 -3.18 -21.99 3.83
CA GLY A 145 -3.04 -21.06 4.95
C GLY A 145 -3.39 -19.62 4.60
N VAL A 146 -3.17 -18.74 5.57
CA VAL A 146 -3.41 -17.30 5.46
C VAL A 146 -2.54 -16.71 4.36
N GLN A 147 -3.13 -15.86 3.52
CA GLN A 147 -2.45 -15.18 2.43
C GLN A 147 -2.42 -13.67 2.67
N ALA A 148 -1.30 -13.01 2.40
CA ALA A 148 -1.24 -11.56 2.32
C ALA A 148 -0.70 -11.10 0.97
N PHE A 149 -1.24 -10.02 0.41
CA PHE A 149 -0.75 -9.46 -0.85
C PHE A 149 -0.96 -7.94 -0.92
N PRO A 150 -0.05 -7.19 -1.57
CA PRO A 150 -0.16 -5.74 -1.74
C PRO A 150 -1.15 -5.41 -2.86
N PHE A 151 -2.42 -5.22 -2.49
CA PHE A 151 -3.52 -4.92 -3.40
C PHE A 151 -3.36 -3.58 -4.14
N GLU A 152 -2.77 -2.59 -3.48
CA GLU A 152 -2.49 -1.30 -4.10
C GLU A 152 -1.18 -0.74 -3.56
N VAL A 153 -0.37 -0.17 -4.44
CA VAL A 153 0.86 0.52 -4.07
C VAL A 153 0.82 1.91 -4.68
N SER A 154 1.03 2.93 -3.85
CA SER A 154 0.99 4.33 -4.25
C SER A 154 2.16 5.10 -3.65
N VAL A 155 2.69 6.06 -4.41
CA VAL A 155 3.71 6.98 -3.93
C VAL A 155 3.03 8.20 -3.31
N ILE A 156 3.47 8.60 -2.12
CA ILE A 156 3.03 9.86 -1.52
C ILE A 156 3.88 10.98 -2.12
N THR A 157 3.33 11.61 -3.16
CA THR A 157 4.05 12.67 -3.88
C THR A 157 4.07 13.96 -3.07
N THR A 158 5.22 14.64 -3.05
CA THR A 158 5.33 16.00 -2.51
C THR A 158 5.66 16.93 -3.65
N SER A 159 4.91 18.03 -3.80
CA SER A 159 5.26 19.06 -4.76
C SER A 159 6.59 19.71 -4.35
N GLY A 160 7.43 19.95 -5.35
CA GLY A 160 8.61 20.78 -5.15
C GLY A 160 8.20 22.24 -4.97
N GLY A 161 9.07 23.04 -4.39
CA GLY A 161 8.79 24.45 -4.18
C GLY A 161 10.03 25.22 -3.77
N VAL A 162 9.97 26.53 -3.97
CA VAL A 162 10.96 27.48 -3.46
C VAL A 162 10.23 28.38 -2.48
N GLY A 163 10.70 28.42 -1.23
CA GLY A 163 10.21 29.30 -0.18
C GLY A 163 11.35 30.16 0.38
N THR A 164 11.01 31.23 1.08
CA THR A 164 11.97 32.05 1.81
C THR A 164 11.64 32.04 3.29
N VAL A 165 12.63 31.77 4.15
CA VAL A 165 12.51 31.88 5.60
C VAL A 165 13.59 32.85 6.08
N GLY A 166 13.18 34.08 6.43
CA GLY A 166 14.14 35.15 6.69
C GLY A 166 14.99 35.48 5.46
N ASN A 167 16.31 35.37 5.60
CA ASN A 167 17.27 35.58 4.50
C ASN A 167 17.68 34.26 3.80
N GLU A 168 17.03 33.14 4.10
CA GLU A 168 17.34 31.83 3.51
C GLU A 168 16.32 31.46 2.43
N ILE A 169 16.81 30.88 1.32
CA ILE A 169 15.99 30.28 0.27
C ILE A 169 15.91 28.77 0.53
N LEU A 170 14.72 28.29 0.85
CA LEU A 170 14.42 26.88 1.01
C LEU A 170 13.95 26.30 -0.32
N VAL A 171 14.72 25.36 -0.88
CA VAL A 171 14.32 24.60 -2.07
C VAL A 171 13.87 23.20 -1.66
N THR A 172 12.58 22.93 -1.76
CA THR A 172 12.00 21.61 -1.58
C THR A 172 12.00 20.89 -2.91
N SER A 173 12.71 19.76 -3.00
CA SER A 173 12.68 18.92 -4.20
C SER A 173 11.38 18.12 -4.27
N PRO A 174 10.75 17.99 -5.46
CA PRO A 174 9.57 17.14 -5.61
C PRO A 174 9.92 15.68 -5.36
N ARG A 175 8.97 14.94 -4.80
CA ARG A 175 9.07 13.49 -4.59
C ARG A 175 8.07 12.79 -5.50
N PHE A 176 8.57 11.98 -6.41
CA PHE A 176 7.80 11.21 -7.39
C PHE A 176 8.55 9.93 -7.73
N GLY A 177 7.89 9.00 -8.43
CA GLY A 177 8.51 7.77 -8.91
C GLY A 177 7.52 6.62 -8.94
N SER A 178 8.06 5.43 -9.15
CA SER A 178 7.36 4.16 -9.26
C SER A 178 7.88 3.19 -8.20
N VAL A 179 6.93 2.42 -7.66
CA VAL A 179 7.18 1.35 -6.70
C VAL A 179 6.51 0.08 -7.23
N ILE A 180 7.23 -1.04 -7.16
CA ILE A 180 6.71 -2.35 -7.51
C ILE A 180 7.04 -3.36 -6.40
N ALA A 181 6.16 -4.34 -6.19
CA ALA A 181 6.45 -5.47 -5.30
C ALA A 181 7.67 -6.24 -5.83
N SER A 182 8.62 -6.54 -4.95
CA SER A 182 9.85 -7.25 -5.31
C SER A 182 9.66 -8.77 -5.28
N ASN A 183 10.70 -9.53 -5.64
CA ASN A 183 10.71 -10.98 -5.55
C ASN A 183 10.84 -11.53 -4.11
N HIS A 184 10.87 -10.67 -3.09
CA HIS A 184 10.81 -11.09 -1.67
C HIS A 184 9.40 -11.49 -1.24
N TRP A 185 8.39 -11.27 -2.07
CA TRP A 185 7.12 -11.95 -1.92
C TRP A 185 7.26 -13.33 -2.55
N ASP A 186 7.24 -14.38 -1.72
CA ASP A 186 7.55 -15.77 -2.11
C ASP A 186 6.57 -16.30 -3.18
N GLY A 187 5.34 -15.78 -3.19
CA GLY A 187 4.31 -16.12 -4.16
C GLY A 187 4.57 -15.53 -5.55
N ALA A 188 4.39 -16.37 -6.58
CA ALA A 188 4.34 -15.92 -7.97
C ALA A 188 3.14 -14.97 -8.18
N PRO A 189 3.18 -14.05 -9.16
CA PRO A 189 2.03 -13.20 -9.46
C PRO A 189 0.77 -14.03 -9.74
N HIS A 190 -0.34 -13.68 -9.10
CA HIS A 190 -1.63 -14.36 -9.22
C HIS A 190 -2.80 -13.37 -9.28
N SER A 191 -3.84 -13.69 -10.07
CA SER A 191 -5.09 -12.92 -10.06
C SER A 191 -6.05 -13.49 -9.03
N PHE A 192 -6.28 -12.70 -7.98
CA PHE A 192 -7.09 -13.08 -6.82
C PHE A 192 -8.60 -12.90 -7.02
N PHE A 193 -9.03 -12.12 -8.03
CA PHE A 193 -10.41 -11.61 -8.09
C PHE A 193 -11.19 -11.98 -9.34
N ASN A 194 -10.53 -12.29 -10.47
CA ASN A 194 -11.20 -12.60 -11.73
C ASN A 194 -10.66 -13.86 -12.41
N ASP A 195 -9.91 -14.68 -11.67
CA ASP A 195 -9.40 -16.01 -12.05
C ASP A 195 -8.72 -16.08 -13.44
N THR A 196 -8.15 -14.97 -13.91
CA THR A 196 -7.47 -14.90 -15.22
C THR A 196 -5.96 -15.07 -15.04
N ASP A 197 -5.31 -15.76 -15.98
CA ASP A 197 -3.86 -15.94 -15.98
C ASP A 197 -3.11 -14.61 -16.01
N CYS A 198 -2.00 -14.54 -15.27
CA CYS A 198 -1.15 -13.37 -15.22
C CYS A 198 -0.34 -13.17 -16.50
N THR A 199 -0.99 -12.58 -17.49
CA THR A 199 -0.38 -12.21 -18.76
C THR A 199 0.25 -10.81 -18.69
N THR A 200 1.17 -10.53 -19.62
CA THR A 200 1.84 -9.24 -19.68
C THR A 200 0.84 -8.11 -19.90
N GLY A 201 0.78 -7.16 -18.96
CA GLY A 201 -0.15 -6.02 -19.01
C GLY A 201 -1.38 -6.17 -18.11
N SER A 202 -1.55 -7.31 -17.44
CA SER A 202 -2.61 -7.46 -16.43
C SER A 202 -2.34 -6.56 -15.22
N ASN A 203 -3.36 -5.82 -14.79
CA ASN A 203 -3.30 -4.85 -13.69
C ASN A 203 -3.79 -5.43 -12.34
N ASP A 204 -4.18 -6.70 -12.32
CA ASP A 204 -4.78 -7.43 -11.22
C ASP A 204 -3.93 -8.62 -10.73
N CYS A 205 -2.67 -8.67 -11.18
CA CYS A 205 -1.72 -9.70 -10.81
C CYS A 205 -0.84 -9.24 -9.67
N PHE A 206 -1.03 -9.89 -8.53
CA PHE A 206 -0.34 -9.52 -7.29
C PHE A 206 0.60 -10.64 -6.88
N ARG A 207 1.83 -10.27 -6.52
CA ARG A 207 2.66 -11.17 -5.71
C ARG A 207 2.01 -11.33 -4.33
N TYR A 208 2.26 -12.45 -3.67
CA TYR A 208 1.64 -12.75 -2.38
C TYR A 208 2.62 -13.47 -1.45
N GLU A 209 2.25 -13.55 -0.17
CA GLU A 209 3.02 -14.21 0.86
C GLU A 209 2.14 -15.19 1.64
N PRO A 210 2.47 -16.50 1.65
CA PRO A 210 1.75 -17.51 2.41
C PRO A 210 2.28 -17.60 3.86
N PHE A 211 1.39 -17.46 4.83
CA PHE A 211 1.74 -17.51 6.26
C PHE A 211 1.40 -18.84 6.94
N GLY A 212 0.86 -19.80 6.21
CA GLY A 212 0.38 -21.07 6.76
C GLY A 212 -0.88 -20.88 7.62
N MET A 213 -1.30 -21.94 8.32
CA MET A 213 -2.41 -21.86 9.27
C MET A 213 -1.96 -21.21 10.57
N ILE A 214 -2.78 -20.33 11.15
CA ILE A 214 -2.46 -19.65 12.41
C ILE A 214 -3.45 -20.13 13.48
N GLY A 215 -2.92 -20.76 14.54
CA GLY A 215 -3.73 -21.26 15.65
C GLY A 215 -4.39 -20.15 16.46
N PRO A 216 -5.32 -20.48 17.37
CA PRO A 216 -5.95 -19.50 18.28
C PRO A 216 -4.90 -18.76 19.11
N LEU A 217 -5.02 -17.44 19.20
CA LEU A 217 -4.06 -16.56 19.89
C LEU A 217 -2.59 -16.74 19.44
N GLY A 218 -2.38 -17.33 18.25
CA GLY A 218 -1.07 -17.64 17.71
C GLY A 218 -0.53 -16.55 16.79
N ALA A 219 0.73 -16.69 16.42
CA ALA A 219 1.39 -15.87 15.41
C ALA A 219 1.89 -16.73 14.26
N SER A 220 1.95 -16.15 13.05
CA SER A 220 2.65 -16.74 11.93
C SER A 220 4.16 -16.74 12.15
N GLN A 221 4.89 -17.45 11.29
CA GLN A 221 6.32 -17.17 11.11
C GLN A 221 6.51 -15.76 10.51
N SER A 222 7.64 -15.14 10.84
CA SER A 222 8.08 -13.90 10.23
C SER A 222 8.43 -14.14 8.76
N ARG A 223 7.91 -13.32 7.85
CA ARG A 223 8.17 -13.38 6.42
C ARG A 223 8.75 -12.07 5.94
N GLN A 224 9.93 -12.12 5.34
CA GLN A 224 10.51 -10.94 4.72
C GLN A 224 9.77 -10.64 3.43
N VAL A 225 9.26 -9.41 3.29
CA VAL A 225 8.69 -8.91 2.04
C VAL A 225 9.43 -7.67 1.60
N GLY A 226 9.20 -7.22 0.36
CA GLY A 226 9.88 -6.03 -0.11
C GLY A 226 9.37 -5.42 -1.40
N PHE A 227 9.89 -4.23 -1.68
CA PHE A 227 9.52 -3.39 -2.80
C PHE A 227 10.77 -2.83 -3.49
N LEU A 228 10.72 -2.76 -4.81
CA LEU A 228 11.68 -2.00 -5.62
C LEU A 228 11.14 -0.59 -5.80
N VAL A 229 11.89 0.39 -5.36
CA VAL A 229 11.45 1.78 -5.18
C VAL A 229 12.37 2.71 -5.96
N ASP A 230 11.84 3.70 -6.67
CA ASP A 230 12.69 4.76 -7.25
C ASP A 230 13.38 5.58 -6.15
N PRO A 231 14.66 5.95 -6.29
CA PRO A 231 15.41 6.70 -5.26
C PRO A 231 14.78 8.04 -4.85
N THR A 232 13.95 8.62 -5.70
CA THR A 232 13.24 9.89 -5.48
C THR A 232 11.96 9.73 -4.64
N VAL A 233 11.51 8.50 -4.39
CA VAL A 233 10.34 8.20 -3.56
C VAL A 233 10.74 8.25 -2.09
N GLY A 234 10.25 9.28 -1.38
CA GLY A 234 10.50 9.45 0.05
C GLY A 234 9.54 8.67 0.95
N ASP A 235 8.27 8.58 0.55
CA ASP A 235 7.21 7.90 1.30
C ASP A 235 6.29 7.19 0.31
N LEU A 236 5.87 5.98 0.65
CA LEU A 236 4.94 5.17 -0.15
C LEU A 236 3.91 4.53 0.77
N ARG A 237 2.73 4.27 0.21
CA ARG A 237 1.60 3.65 0.89
C ARG A 237 1.19 2.40 0.16
N VAL A 238 1.16 1.30 0.89
CA VAL A 238 0.68 -0.01 0.42
C VAL A 238 -0.64 -0.32 1.11
N ARG A 239 -1.65 -0.71 0.34
CA ARG A 239 -2.83 -1.39 0.87
C ARG A 239 -2.59 -2.89 0.83
N LEU A 240 -2.41 -3.47 2.00
CA LEU A 240 -2.16 -4.89 2.20
C LEU A 240 -3.48 -5.58 2.51
N ILE A 241 -3.91 -6.51 1.66
CA ILE A 241 -5.03 -7.40 1.98
C ILE A 241 -4.47 -8.64 2.68
N VAL A 242 -5.13 -9.03 3.75
CA VAL A 242 -4.91 -10.32 4.41
C VAL A 242 -6.18 -11.14 4.30
N ALA A 243 -6.06 -12.33 3.72
CA ALA A 243 -7.15 -13.23 3.42
C ALA A 243 -6.97 -14.56 4.17
N ALA A 244 -8.00 -14.94 4.92
CA ALA A 244 -8.09 -16.23 5.58
C ALA A 244 -9.53 -16.53 5.97
N ASN A 245 -9.87 -17.81 6.02
CA ASN A 245 -11.10 -18.26 6.64
C ASN A 245 -10.91 -18.49 8.13
N VAL A 246 -11.96 -18.26 8.91
CA VAL A 246 -11.98 -18.61 10.33
C VAL A 246 -12.60 -19.99 10.53
N GLN A 247 -12.00 -20.80 11.40
CA GLN A 247 -12.48 -22.14 11.72
C GLN A 247 -12.44 -22.35 13.23
N ALA A 248 -13.57 -22.79 13.81
CA ALA A 248 -13.64 -23.14 15.22
C ALA A 248 -12.72 -24.32 15.54
N VAL A 249 -12.00 -24.21 16.65
CA VAL A 249 -11.19 -25.26 17.23
C VAL A 249 -11.89 -25.70 18.50
N ALA A 250 -12.18 -27.00 18.61
CA ALA A 250 -12.74 -27.55 19.85
C ALA A 250 -11.76 -27.26 21.00
N VAL A 251 -12.25 -26.55 22.02
CA VAL A 251 -11.53 -26.39 23.27
C VAL A 251 -11.62 -27.73 24.00
N PRO A 252 -10.50 -28.39 24.32
CA PRO A 252 -10.51 -29.67 25.02
C PRO A 252 -11.13 -29.56 26.42
#